data_AF-A0A512N6N4-F1
#
_entry.id   AF-A0A512N6N4-F1
#
_cell.length_a   1.000
_cell.length_b   1.000
_cell.length_c   1.000
_cell.angle_alpha   90.00
_cell.angle_beta   90.00
_cell.angle_gamma   90.00
#
_symmetry.space_group_name_H-M   'P 1'
#
loop_
_entity.id
_entity.type
_entity.pdbx_description
1 polymer ?
#
loop_
_entity_poly.entity_id
_entity_poly.type
_entity_poly.pdbx_seq_one_letter_code
_entity_poly.pdbx_strand_id
1 'polypeptide(L)'
;MFRDLGNASVGIIPSVECATIPAYVSVVKTLVGRYTPGLVVQATIAQVPTVATWVASEGWQVSDVDLVINVGHVGAYDTASFANYVVHALAQLQAGWRSTTLVAAAAPKDYGAFPTGRSVVKRLDWLLWKQVYAQLPYRLDYGDYGISHPDLTEVPGVAMARASVSVRYTVDDDWIVLKGHPTTGPNARPMNQQYPAHARTLTRDPQFGGVPGCWGDQRIQQIAALPSGSSGTGSRATWVSIGASRHLSLVANRLP
;
A
#
# COMPACT_ATOMS: atom_id res chain seq x y z
N MET A 1 24.96 2.51 -2.39
CA MET A 1 23.62 2.45 -3.02
C MET A 1 23.20 3.78 -3.66
N PHE A 2 22.96 4.87 -2.91
CA PHE A 2 22.45 6.14 -3.49
C PHE A 2 23.40 6.76 -4.55
N ARG A 3 24.71 6.75 -4.30
CA ARG A 3 25.72 7.19 -5.28
C ARG A 3 25.78 6.26 -6.49
N ASP A 4 25.73 4.96 -6.25
CA ASP A 4 25.85 3.95 -7.30
C ASP A 4 24.67 4.01 -8.27
N LEU A 5 23.45 4.18 -7.75
CA LEU A 5 22.24 4.36 -8.57
C LEU A 5 22.32 5.66 -9.39
N GLY A 6 22.78 6.76 -8.79
CA GLY A 6 22.85 8.05 -9.47
C GLY A 6 23.91 8.06 -10.58
N ASN A 7 25.05 7.42 -10.33
CA ASN A 7 26.10 7.22 -11.34
C ASN A 7 25.65 6.27 -12.45
N ALA A 8 24.71 5.36 -12.16
CA ALA A 8 24.08 4.49 -13.15
C ALA A 8 22.94 5.16 -13.94
N SER A 9 22.79 6.49 -13.86
CA SER A 9 21.73 7.27 -14.53
C SER A 9 20.30 6.86 -14.14
N VAL A 10 20.13 6.26 -12.96
CA VAL A 10 18.80 6.07 -12.37
C VAL A 10 18.34 7.42 -11.82
N GLY A 11 17.11 7.80 -12.14
CA GLY A 11 16.51 9.03 -11.60
C GLY A 11 16.37 8.94 -10.09
N ILE A 12 16.97 9.87 -9.35
CA ILE A 12 16.96 9.88 -7.88
C ILE A 12 16.62 11.27 -7.39
N ILE A 13 15.56 11.33 -6.59
CA ILE A 13 15.08 12.54 -5.92
C ILE A 13 15.11 12.26 -4.41
N PRO A 14 15.71 13.13 -3.58
CA PRO A 14 15.72 12.94 -2.13
C PRO A 14 14.31 13.15 -1.55
N SER A 15 14.05 12.56 -0.38
CA SER A 15 12.79 12.73 0.35
C SER A 15 13.04 13.25 1.76
N VAL A 16 12.14 14.13 2.22
CA VAL A 16 12.18 14.76 3.54
C VAL A 16 10.80 14.83 4.16
N GLU A 17 10.70 14.57 5.46
CA GLU A 17 9.48 14.80 6.22
C GLU A 17 9.35 16.29 6.58
N CYS A 18 8.15 16.84 6.41
CA CYS A 18 7.83 18.21 6.77
C CYS A 18 8.07 18.44 8.25
N ALA A 19 8.79 19.52 8.59
CA ALA A 19 9.17 19.88 9.95
C ALA A 19 9.99 18.82 10.70
N THR A 20 10.76 18.00 9.97
CA THR A 20 11.76 17.09 10.56
C THR A 20 12.96 17.86 11.15
N ILE A 21 13.90 17.14 11.76
CA ILE A 21 15.05 17.75 12.45
C ILE A 21 15.98 18.51 11.48
N PRO A 22 16.50 19.71 11.85
CA PRO A 22 17.32 20.53 10.96
C PRO A 22 18.58 19.84 10.40
N ALA A 23 19.15 18.92 11.17
CA ALA A 23 20.31 18.13 10.72
C ALA A 23 19.98 17.27 9.49
N TYR A 24 18.79 16.67 9.45
CA TYR A 24 18.35 15.86 8.31
C TYR A 24 18.02 16.73 7.09
N VAL A 25 17.37 17.87 7.30
CA VAL A 25 17.12 18.87 6.25
C VAL A 25 18.43 19.35 5.62
N SER A 26 19.45 19.61 6.43
CA SER A 26 20.78 20.02 5.94
C SER A 26 21.40 18.97 5.02
N VAL A 27 21.28 17.68 5.35
CA VAL A 27 21.74 16.59 4.47
C VAL A 27 20.96 16.58 3.16
N VAL A 28 19.63 16.70 3.21
CA VAL A 28 18.77 16.72 2.01
C VAL A 28 19.14 17.87 1.08
N LYS A 29 19.40 19.07 1.62
CA LYS A 29 19.84 20.24 0.81
C LYS A 29 21.09 19.97 0.00
N THR A 30 22.02 19.13 0.48
CA THR A 30 23.22 18.75 -0.29
C THR A 30 22.96 17.76 -1.43
N LEU A 31 21.75 17.16 -1.47
CA LEU A 31 21.37 16.11 -2.42
C LEU A 31 20.34 16.58 -3.44
N VAL A 32 19.54 17.61 -3.15
CA VAL A 32 18.56 18.17 -4.09
C VAL A 32 19.25 18.59 -5.38
N GLY A 33 18.73 18.12 -6.52
CA GLY A 33 19.27 18.41 -7.85
C GLY A 33 20.59 17.71 -8.20
N ARG A 34 21.16 16.89 -7.30
CA ARG A 34 22.46 16.23 -7.53
C ARG A 34 22.44 15.21 -8.68
N TYR A 35 21.33 14.47 -8.82
CA TYR A 35 21.17 13.46 -9.88
C TYR A 35 19.95 13.77 -10.75
N THR A 36 18.79 14.02 -10.13
CA THR A 36 17.58 14.44 -10.83
C THR A 36 17.00 15.66 -10.13
N PRO A 37 16.47 16.65 -10.88
CA PRO A 37 15.81 17.81 -10.28
C PRO A 37 14.65 17.43 -9.36
N GLY A 38 14.51 18.21 -8.28
CA GLY A 38 13.37 18.20 -7.38
C GLY A 38 13.59 17.56 -6.02
N LEU A 39 12.50 17.47 -5.27
CA LEU A 39 12.42 17.04 -3.89
C LEU A 39 11.08 16.35 -3.64
N VAL A 40 11.06 15.27 -2.85
CA VAL A 40 9.82 14.72 -2.28
C VAL A 40 9.66 15.26 -0.86
N VAL A 41 8.54 15.92 -0.59
CA VAL A 41 8.17 16.32 0.79
C VAL A 41 7.04 15.44 1.27
N GLN A 42 7.22 14.79 2.41
CA GLN A 42 6.20 14.01 3.09
C GLN A 42 5.55 14.85 4.19
N ALA A 43 4.22 14.98 4.18
CA ALA A 43 3.47 15.73 5.18
C ALA A 43 2.28 14.92 5.67
N THR A 44 1.83 15.18 6.89
CA THR A 44 0.52 14.69 7.37
C THR A 44 -0.58 15.64 6.92
N ILE A 45 -1.83 15.19 6.94
CA ILE A 45 -2.99 16.04 6.64
C ILE A 45 -3.07 17.30 7.53
N ALA A 46 -2.61 17.19 8.79
CA ALA A 46 -2.58 18.30 9.74
C ALA A 46 -1.52 19.36 9.36
N GLN A 47 -0.52 19.00 8.55
CA GLN A 47 0.53 19.91 8.09
C GLN A 47 0.18 20.63 6.78
N VAL A 48 -0.93 20.28 6.11
CA VAL A 48 -1.37 20.94 4.87
C VAL A 48 -1.43 22.47 4.98
N PRO A 49 -1.91 23.08 6.09
CA PRO A 49 -1.94 24.55 6.22
C PRO A 49 -0.55 25.21 6.30
N THR A 50 0.49 24.47 6.67
CA THR A 50 1.83 25.04 6.97
C THR A 50 2.94 24.50 6.08
N VAL A 51 2.71 23.43 5.31
CA VAL A 51 3.74 22.76 4.51
C VAL A 51 4.37 23.67 3.46
N ALA A 52 3.59 24.53 2.79
CA ALA A 52 4.13 25.47 1.81
C ALA A 52 5.05 26.52 2.46
N THR A 53 4.64 27.06 3.61
CA THR A 53 5.45 28.00 4.40
C THR A 53 6.74 27.34 4.89
N TRP A 54 6.68 26.08 5.33
CA TRP A 54 7.87 25.33 5.72
C TRP A 54 8.82 25.13 4.52
N VAL A 55 8.32 24.66 3.38
CA VAL A 55 9.10 24.51 2.13
C VAL A 55 9.81 25.82 1.76
N ALA A 56 9.09 26.94 1.80
CA ALA A 56 9.66 28.26 1.52
C ALA A 56 10.74 28.67 2.55
N SER A 57 10.51 28.39 3.83
CA SER A 57 11.49 28.68 4.91
C SER A 57 12.79 27.90 4.76
N GLU A 58 12.75 26.73 4.12
CA GLU A 58 13.93 25.95 3.79
C GLU A 58 14.64 26.41 2.51
N GLY A 59 14.09 27.40 1.80
CA GLY A 59 14.65 27.93 0.55
C GLY A 59 14.27 27.13 -0.69
N TRP A 60 13.24 26.30 -0.62
CA TRP A 60 12.72 25.53 -1.75
C TRP A 60 11.46 26.18 -2.34
N GLN A 61 11.15 25.84 -3.59
CA GLN A 61 9.93 26.26 -4.27
C GLN A 61 8.97 25.08 -4.41
N VAL A 62 7.68 25.29 -4.17
CA VAL A 62 6.67 24.23 -4.29
C VAL A 62 6.63 23.62 -5.70
N SER A 63 6.99 24.39 -6.73
CA SER A 63 7.07 23.94 -8.13
C SER A 63 8.14 22.88 -8.39
N ASP A 64 9.10 22.70 -7.48
CA ASP A 64 10.11 21.65 -7.54
C ASP A 64 9.79 20.45 -6.61
N VAL A 65 8.67 20.51 -5.89
CA VAL A 65 8.31 19.56 -4.84
C VAL A 65 7.20 18.61 -5.28
N ASP A 66 7.49 17.31 -5.20
CA ASP A 66 6.47 16.26 -5.17
C ASP A 66 5.96 16.12 -3.73
N LEU A 67 4.74 16.59 -3.48
CA LEU A 67 4.14 16.55 -2.15
C LEU A 67 3.42 15.22 -1.94
N VAL A 68 3.80 14.49 -0.90
CA VAL A 68 3.15 13.26 -0.45
C VAL A 68 2.41 13.55 0.85
N ILE A 69 1.09 13.49 0.83
CA ILE A 69 0.22 13.76 1.98
C ILE A 69 -0.27 12.44 2.54
N ASN A 70 0.20 12.08 3.73
CA ASN A 70 -0.13 10.85 4.40
C ASN A 70 -1.25 11.06 5.43
N VAL A 71 -2.35 10.32 5.28
CA VAL A 71 -3.51 10.37 6.18
C VAL A 71 -3.55 9.20 7.17
N GLY A 72 -2.53 8.33 7.14
CA GLY A 72 -2.41 7.20 8.06
C GLY A 72 -3.38 6.04 7.75
N HIS A 73 -3.65 5.22 8.77
CA HIS A 73 -4.59 4.11 8.64
C HIS A 73 -6.03 4.60 8.73
N VAL A 74 -6.83 4.26 7.72
CA VAL A 74 -8.19 4.80 7.57
C VAL A 74 -9.29 3.82 7.99
N GLY A 75 -8.92 2.61 8.44
CA GLY A 75 -9.88 1.55 8.74
C GLY A 75 -10.79 1.81 9.94
N ALA A 76 -10.49 2.82 10.76
CA ALA A 76 -11.29 3.20 11.94
C ALA A 76 -12.27 4.35 11.68
N TYR A 77 -12.27 4.97 10.50
CA TYR A 77 -13.09 6.15 10.19
C TYR A 77 -14.25 5.82 9.26
N ASP A 78 -15.34 6.59 9.40
CA ASP A 78 -16.38 6.65 8.38
C ASP A 78 -15.82 7.28 7.10
N THR A 79 -15.94 6.58 5.98
CA THR A 79 -15.28 6.95 4.72
C THR A 79 -15.79 8.29 4.19
N ALA A 80 -17.10 8.54 4.23
CA ALA A 80 -17.69 9.75 3.66
C ALA A 80 -17.29 11.00 4.48
N SER A 81 -17.41 10.91 5.81
CA SER A 81 -17.04 11.99 6.71
C SER A 81 -15.54 12.32 6.63
N PHE A 82 -14.70 11.28 6.58
CA PHE A 82 -13.25 11.47 6.46
C PHE A 82 -12.86 12.01 5.08
N ALA A 83 -13.50 11.56 4.01
CA ALA A 83 -13.28 12.12 2.67
C ALA A 83 -13.62 13.61 2.60
N ASN A 84 -14.75 14.05 3.20
CA ASN A 84 -15.09 15.47 3.27
C ASN A 84 -14.03 16.28 4.03
N TYR A 85 -13.54 15.76 5.15
CA TYR A 85 -12.43 16.39 5.88
C TYR A 85 -11.17 16.53 5.01
N VAL A 86 -10.77 15.46 4.31
CA VAL A 86 -9.60 15.48 3.42
C VAL A 86 -9.81 16.46 2.26
N VAL A 87 -10.98 16.48 1.61
CA VAL A 87 -11.31 17.45 0.55
C VAL A 87 -11.18 18.88 1.05
N HIS A 88 -11.75 19.20 2.21
CA HIS A 88 -11.67 20.55 2.77
C HIS A 88 -10.22 20.95 3.11
N ALA A 89 -9.42 20.05 3.66
CA ALA A 89 -8.01 20.31 3.93
C ALA A 89 -7.22 20.55 2.63
N LEU A 90 -7.39 19.69 1.63
CA LEU A 90 -6.69 19.77 0.35
C LEU A 90 -7.15 20.94 -0.53
N ALA A 91 -8.37 21.44 -0.34
CA ALA A 91 -8.84 22.67 -0.99
C ALA A 91 -8.09 23.92 -0.51
N GLN A 92 -7.46 23.88 0.68
CA GLN A 92 -6.61 24.96 1.21
C GLN A 92 -5.14 24.82 0.80
N LEU A 93 -4.76 23.74 0.12
CA LEU A 93 -3.39 23.51 -0.31
C LEU A 93 -3.00 24.57 -1.36
N GLN A 94 -1.87 25.25 -1.13
CA GLN A 94 -1.33 26.22 -2.09
C GLN A 94 -1.18 25.58 -3.48
N ALA A 95 -1.57 26.28 -4.55
CA ALA A 95 -1.38 25.79 -5.91
C ALA A 95 0.10 25.81 -6.34
N GLY A 96 0.43 25.04 -7.39
CA GLY A 96 1.74 25.08 -8.04
C GLY A 96 2.77 24.07 -7.56
N TRP A 97 2.35 23.04 -6.80
CA TRP A 97 3.21 21.88 -6.52
C TRP A 97 3.57 21.14 -7.82
N ARG A 98 4.77 20.53 -7.87
CA ARG A 98 5.16 19.71 -9.03
C ARG A 98 4.22 18.51 -9.20
N SER A 99 3.89 17.85 -8.09
CA SER A 99 2.84 16.84 -8.01
C SER A 99 2.28 16.77 -6.59
N THR A 100 1.10 16.17 -6.43
CA THR A 100 0.48 15.95 -5.12
C THR A 100 -0.09 14.54 -5.08
N THR A 101 0.35 13.74 -4.12
CA THR A 101 -0.08 12.36 -3.90
C THR A 101 -0.78 12.25 -2.55
N LEU A 102 -1.94 11.61 -2.50
CA LEU A 102 -2.61 11.24 -1.25
C LEU A 102 -2.27 9.79 -0.91
N VAL A 103 -1.73 9.55 0.28
CA VAL A 103 -1.36 8.22 0.78
C VAL A 103 -2.21 7.83 1.98
N ALA A 104 -2.84 6.66 1.91
CA ALA A 104 -3.63 6.08 3.00
C ALA A 104 -3.31 4.58 3.16
N ALA A 105 -3.53 4.03 4.35
CA ALA A 105 -3.50 2.59 4.57
C ALA A 105 -4.89 2.07 4.97
N ALA A 106 -5.38 1.00 4.36
CA ALA A 106 -6.63 0.36 4.82
C ALA A 106 -6.51 -1.13 5.13
N ALA A 107 -5.40 -1.77 4.79
CA ALA A 107 -5.19 -3.20 5.01
C ALA A 107 -5.46 -3.58 6.48
N PRO A 108 -6.29 -4.60 6.78
CA PRO A 108 -6.47 -5.07 8.16
C PRO A 108 -5.16 -5.53 8.76
N LYS A 109 -4.97 -5.24 10.06
CA LYS A 109 -3.76 -5.61 10.83
C LYS A 109 -3.49 -7.10 10.76
N ASP A 110 -4.51 -7.90 11.02
CA ASP A 110 -4.40 -9.35 11.03
C ASP A 110 -5.65 -10.02 10.42
N TYR A 111 -5.68 -11.35 10.48
CA TYR A 111 -6.81 -12.16 10.04
C TYR A 111 -7.76 -12.54 11.19
N GLY A 112 -7.48 -12.11 12.42
CA GLY A 112 -8.12 -12.53 13.66
C GLY A 112 -9.63 -12.33 13.66
N ALA A 113 -10.09 -11.16 13.24
CA ALA A 113 -11.50 -10.79 13.20
C ALA A 113 -12.33 -11.51 12.12
N PHE A 114 -11.70 -12.18 11.15
CA PHE A 114 -12.44 -12.88 10.08
C PHE A 114 -12.84 -14.30 10.50
N PRO A 115 -14.02 -14.79 10.06
CA PRO A 115 -14.34 -16.21 10.15
C PRO A 115 -13.42 -17.03 9.24
N THR A 116 -13.32 -18.34 9.49
CA THR A 116 -12.63 -19.24 8.56
C THR A 116 -13.35 -19.26 7.21
N GLY A 117 -12.60 -19.27 6.11
CA GLY A 117 -13.15 -19.22 4.76
C GLY A 117 -13.09 -17.81 4.16
N ARG A 118 -14.04 -17.52 3.26
CA ARG A 118 -14.06 -16.29 2.46
C ARG A 118 -14.67 -15.13 3.21
N SER A 119 -14.03 -13.98 3.15
CA SER A 119 -14.53 -12.68 3.58
C SER A 119 -14.17 -11.61 2.55
N VAL A 120 -14.96 -10.55 2.50
CA VAL A 120 -14.71 -9.38 1.64
C VAL A 120 -14.44 -8.18 2.54
N VAL A 121 -13.40 -7.42 2.22
CA VAL A 121 -12.98 -6.25 2.99
C VAL A 121 -12.78 -5.08 2.04
N LYS A 122 -13.37 -3.93 2.35
CA LYS A 122 -13.25 -2.74 1.50
C LYS A 122 -11.82 -2.21 1.47
N ARG A 123 -11.35 -1.78 0.30
CA ARG A 123 -10.12 -1.00 0.12
C ARG A 123 -10.41 0.47 0.45
N LEU A 124 -10.50 0.78 1.74
CA LEU A 124 -10.92 2.11 2.19
C LEU A 124 -9.94 3.22 1.77
N ASP A 125 -8.66 2.89 1.56
CA ASP A 125 -7.65 3.79 0.99
C ASP A 125 -7.99 4.17 -0.46
N TRP A 126 -8.27 3.18 -1.29
CA TRP A 126 -8.70 3.35 -2.68
C TRP A 126 -10.02 4.11 -2.79
N LEU A 127 -11.02 3.73 -1.97
CA LEU A 127 -12.33 4.38 -1.96
C LEU A 127 -12.24 5.84 -1.48
N LEU A 128 -11.43 6.12 -0.46
CA LEU A 128 -11.14 7.48 0.01
C LEU A 128 -10.52 8.31 -1.12
N TRP A 129 -9.44 7.83 -1.73
CA TRP A 129 -8.79 8.54 -2.83
C TRP A 129 -9.77 8.80 -3.96
N LYS A 130 -10.56 7.78 -4.36
CA LYS A 130 -11.58 7.92 -5.42
C LYS A 130 -12.60 9.03 -5.14
N GLN A 131 -13.01 9.19 -3.90
CA GLN A 131 -13.95 10.24 -3.51
C GLN A 131 -13.30 11.63 -3.48
N VAL A 132 -12.02 11.70 -3.08
CA VAL A 132 -11.29 12.97 -2.95
C VAL A 132 -10.84 13.49 -4.33
N TYR A 133 -10.21 12.67 -5.17
CA TYR A 133 -9.66 13.14 -6.45
C TYR A 133 -10.74 13.67 -7.40
N ALA A 134 -11.96 13.13 -7.31
CA ALA A 134 -13.11 13.56 -8.11
C ALA A 134 -13.64 14.96 -7.74
N GLN A 135 -13.24 15.51 -6.59
CA GLN A 135 -13.74 16.78 -6.06
C GLN A 135 -12.70 17.91 -6.09
N LEU A 136 -11.44 17.60 -6.39
CA LEU A 136 -10.37 18.60 -6.42
C LEU A 136 -10.20 19.20 -7.82
N PRO A 137 -9.89 20.51 -7.92
CA PRO A 137 -9.69 21.18 -9.21
C PRO A 137 -8.32 20.90 -9.84
N TYR A 138 -7.50 20.04 -9.21
CA TYR A 138 -6.15 19.69 -9.64
C TYR A 138 -5.95 18.17 -9.57
N ARG A 139 -4.94 17.69 -10.29
CA ARG A 139 -4.56 16.27 -10.29
C ARG A 139 -4.09 15.85 -8.89
N LEU A 140 -4.73 14.82 -8.34
CA LEU A 140 -4.31 14.16 -7.10
C LEU A 140 -3.93 12.71 -7.39
N ASP A 141 -2.66 12.39 -7.27
CA ASP A 141 -2.15 11.03 -7.46
C ASP A 141 -2.47 10.13 -6.26
N TYR A 142 -2.54 8.83 -6.53
CA TYR A 142 -2.82 7.80 -5.54
C TYR A 142 -1.53 7.22 -4.94
N GLY A 143 -1.53 6.98 -3.63
CA GLY A 143 -0.60 6.06 -3.00
C GLY A 143 -1.24 5.30 -1.85
N ASP A 144 -0.67 4.14 -1.51
CA ASP A 144 -1.10 3.33 -0.39
C ASP A 144 0.06 2.58 0.28
N TYR A 145 -0.28 1.76 1.26
CA TYR A 145 0.64 0.86 1.97
C TYR A 145 0.60 -0.58 1.42
N GLY A 146 0.03 -0.77 0.24
CA GLY A 146 -0.14 -2.06 -0.40
C GLY A 146 -1.02 -3.02 0.40
N ILE A 147 -0.52 -4.24 0.60
CA ILE A 147 -1.26 -5.31 1.29
C ILE A 147 -0.97 -5.40 2.78
N SER A 148 -0.23 -4.45 3.36
CA SER A 148 0.23 -4.51 4.76
C SER A 148 -0.35 -3.38 5.60
N HIS A 149 -0.58 -3.65 6.88
CA HIS A 149 -0.94 -2.63 7.84
C HIS A 149 0.31 -1.85 8.28
N PRO A 150 0.25 -0.52 8.51
CA PRO A 150 1.42 0.30 8.83
C PRO A 150 2.01 0.02 10.22
N ASP A 151 1.20 -0.45 11.17
CA ASP A 151 1.67 -0.93 12.48
C ASP A 151 2.37 -2.30 12.34
N LEU A 152 3.68 -2.32 12.60
CA LEU A 152 4.56 -3.50 12.56
C LEU A 152 5.01 -3.97 13.95
N THR A 153 4.31 -3.57 15.03
CA THR A 153 4.73 -3.83 16.42
C THR A 153 4.64 -5.30 16.89
N GLU A 154 4.23 -6.23 16.02
CA GLU A 154 4.15 -7.64 16.39
C GLU A 154 5.56 -8.25 16.59
N VAL A 155 5.83 -8.75 17.80
CA VAL A 155 7.08 -9.41 18.14
C VAL A 155 7.26 -10.66 17.26
N PRO A 156 8.34 -10.75 16.45
CA PRO A 156 8.60 -11.92 15.61
C PRO A 156 8.73 -13.18 16.47
N GLY A 157 7.97 -14.24 16.12
CA GLY A 157 8.07 -15.56 16.76
C GLY A 157 6.72 -16.12 17.23
N VAL A 158 6.13 -15.55 18.28
CA VAL A 158 4.89 -16.09 18.88
C VAL A 158 3.68 -15.91 17.94
N ALA A 159 3.57 -14.75 17.28
CA ALA A 159 2.53 -14.47 16.31
C ALA A 159 2.62 -15.40 15.08
N MET A 160 3.83 -15.70 14.60
CA MET A 160 4.05 -16.59 13.46
C MET A 160 3.75 -18.06 13.78
N ALA A 161 4.08 -18.53 14.98
CA ALA A 161 3.89 -19.92 15.38
C ALA A 161 2.41 -20.36 15.40
N ARG A 162 1.49 -19.40 15.62
CA ARG A 162 0.03 -19.63 15.64
C ARG A 162 -0.70 -19.01 14.44
N ALA A 163 0.03 -18.42 13.49
CA ALA A 163 -0.57 -17.80 12.33
C ALA A 163 -1.32 -18.82 11.46
N SER A 164 -2.59 -18.54 11.20
CA SER A 164 -3.39 -19.27 10.21
C SER A 164 -2.75 -19.23 8.82
N VAL A 165 -3.00 -20.25 8.01
CA VAL A 165 -2.64 -20.24 6.59
C VAL A 165 -3.71 -19.42 5.85
N SER A 166 -3.50 -18.12 5.82
CA SER A 166 -4.48 -17.16 5.29
C SER A 166 -3.88 -16.33 4.16
N VAL A 167 -4.73 -15.90 3.23
CA VAL A 167 -4.32 -15.10 2.07
C VAL A 167 -5.26 -13.92 1.87
N ARG A 168 -4.71 -12.85 1.29
CA ARG A 168 -5.44 -11.64 0.87
C ARG A 168 -5.21 -11.45 -0.62
N TYR A 169 -6.27 -11.23 -1.37
CA TYR A 169 -6.23 -11.04 -2.81
C TYR A 169 -6.94 -9.74 -3.17
N THR A 170 -6.22 -8.83 -3.83
CA THR A 170 -6.73 -7.51 -4.20
C THR A 170 -7.62 -7.62 -5.43
N VAL A 171 -8.85 -7.12 -5.32
CA VAL A 171 -9.79 -6.87 -6.43
C VAL A 171 -10.11 -5.38 -6.43
N ASP A 172 -10.99 -4.91 -7.32
CA ASP A 172 -11.19 -3.47 -7.59
C ASP A 172 -11.33 -2.63 -6.32
N ASP A 173 -12.50 -2.65 -5.68
CA ASP A 173 -12.81 -1.85 -4.49
C ASP A 173 -12.64 -2.63 -3.18
N ASP A 174 -12.16 -3.87 -3.26
CA ASP A 174 -12.15 -4.82 -2.15
C ASP A 174 -10.88 -5.68 -2.12
N TRP A 175 -10.66 -6.31 -0.98
CA TRP A 175 -9.85 -7.50 -0.83
C TRP A 175 -10.74 -8.71 -0.59
N ILE A 176 -10.42 -9.81 -1.26
CA ILE A 176 -10.87 -11.14 -0.85
C ILE A 176 -9.89 -11.64 0.19
N VAL A 177 -10.39 -11.94 1.38
CA VAL A 177 -9.64 -12.57 2.46
C VAL A 177 -10.09 -14.03 2.55
N LEU A 178 -9.14 -14.95 2.43
CA LEU A 178 -9.38 -16.37 2.69
C LEU A 178 -8.63 -16.77 3.95
N LYS A 179 -9.37 -16.89 5.07
CA LYS A 179 -8.80 -17.34 6.33
C LYS A 179 -8.75 -18.86 6.38
N GLY A 180 -7.58 -19.41 6.65
CA GLY A 180 -7.40 -20.84 6.90
C GLY A 180 -7.28 -21.18 8.38
N HIS A 181 -6.70 -22.34 8.61
CA HIS A 181 -6.38 -22.89 9.93
C HIS A 181 -4.88 -22.74 10.24
N PRO A 182 -4.49 -22.70 11.51
CA PRO A 182 -3.09 -22.84 11.93
C PRO A 182 -2.45 -24.14 11.39
N THR A 183 -1.12 -24.19 11.39
CA THR A 183 -0.35 -25.40 11.02
C THR A 183 0.02 -26.26 12.23
N THR A 184 -0.27 -25.78 13.44
CA THR A 184 0.04 -26.44 14.72
C THR A 184 -1.12 -26.24 15.71
N GLY A 185 -1.24 -27.11 16.71
CA GLY A 185 -2.28 -27.04 17.74
C GLY A 185 -3.63 -27.69 17.35
N PRO A 186 -4.66 -27.50 18.19
CA PRO A 186 -5.98 -28.06 17.93
C PRO A 186 -6.58 -27.51 16.63
N ASN A 187 -7.14 -28.38 15.78
CA ASN A 187 -7.68 -28.04 14.45
C ASN A 187 -6.64 -27.61 13.40
N ALA A 188 -5.36 -27.94 13.61
CA ALA A 188 -4.31 -27.66 12.63
C ALA A 188 -4.58 -28.38 11.30
N ARG A 189 -4.23 -27.71 10.20
CA ARG A 189 -4.26 -28.32 8.85
C ARG A 189 -2.93 -28.10 8.12
N PRO A 190 -2.47 -29.08 7.32
CA PRO A 190 -1.23 -28.95 6.56
C PRO A 190 -1.28 -27.77 5.57
N MET A 191 -0.24 -26.94 5.57
CA MET A 191 -0.15 -25.75 4.73
C MET A 191 -0.22 -26.08 3.22
N ASN A 192 0.39 -27.19 2.81
CA ASN A 192 0.39 -27.70 1.44
C ASN A 192 -0.98 -28.25 0.98
N GLN A 193 -1.96 -28.37 1.88
CA GLN A 193 -3.35 -28.65 1.52
C GLN A 193 -4.18 -27.36 1.46
N GLN A 194 -3.91 -26.43 2.38
CA GLN A 194 -4.65 -25.18 2.50
C GLN A 194 -4.39 -24.20 1.35
N TYR A 195 -3.13 -24.01 0.94
CA TYR A 195 -2.83 -23.08 -0.15
C TYR A 195 -3.41 -23.46 -1.51
N PRO A 196 -3.35 -24.73 -1.97
CA PRO A 196 -4.07 -25.14 -3.16
C PRO A 196 -5.59 -24.96 -3.05
N ALA A 197 -6.16 -25.17 -1.87
CA ALA A 197 -7.59 -24.93 -1.65
C ALA A 197 -7.93 -23.43 -1.78
N HIS A 198 -7.15 -22.55 -1.16
CA HIS A 198 -7.31 -21.10 -1.30
C HIS A 198 -7.14 -20.64 -2.75
N ALA A 199 -6.12 -21.15 -3.44
CA ALA A 199 -5.88 -20.86 -4.85
C ALA A 199 -7.09 -21.26 -5.71
N ARG A 200 -7.64 -22.46 -5.51
CA ARG A 200 -8.86 -22.90 -6.20
C ARG A 200 -10.06 -22.01 -5.89
N THR A 201 -10.25 -21.63 -4.64
CA THR A 201 -11.31 -20.70 -4.24
C THR A 201 -11.15 -19.36 -4.96
N LEU A 202 -9.94 -18.80 -5.00
CA LEU A 202 -9.67 -17.55 -5.73
C LEU A 202 -9.93 -17.71 -7.22
N THR A 203 -9.41 -18.74 -7.89
CA THR A 203 -9.60 -18.92 -9.34
C THR A 203 -11.05 -19.13 -9.77
N ARG A 204 -11.92 -19.56 -8.84
CA ARG A 204 -13.37 -19.72 -9.07
C ARG A 204 -14.17 -18.50 -8.65
N ASP A 205 -13.54 -17.55 -7.98
CA ASP A 205 -14.20 -16.32 -7.56
C ASP A 205 -14.48 -15.45 -8.78
N PRO A 206 -15.72 -14.97 -8.98
CA PRO A 206 -16.05 -14.09 -10.10
C PRO A 206 -15.18 -12.82 -10.17
N GLN A 207 -14.66 -12.36 -9.02
CA GLN A 207 -13.82 -11.17 -8.93
C GLN A 207 -12.33 -11.46 -9.16
N PHE A 208 -11.92 -12.71 -9.43
CA PHE A 208 -10.52 -13.03 -9.75
C PHE A 208 -10.04 -12.21 -10.96
N GLY A 209 -10.87 -12.18 -12.02
CA GLY A 209 -10.85 -11.20 -13.12
C GLY A 209 -9.47 -10.82 -13.65
N GLY A 210 -8.52 -11.78 -13.67
CA GLY A 210 -7.07 -11.58 -13.63
C GLY A 210 -6.51 -10.37 -14.41
N VAL A 211 -5.47 -9.75 -13.87
CA VAL A 211 -4.81 -8.59 -14.50
C VAL A 211 -3.83 -9.10 -15.56
N PRO A 212 -3.86 -8.56 -16.80
CA PRO A 212 -2.95 -8.97 -17.86
C PRO A 212 -1.49 -8.91 -17.41
N GLY A 213 -0.73 -9.99 -17.64
CA GLY A 213 0.68 -10.06 -17.27
C GLY A 213 0.98 -10.15 -15.76
N CYS A 214 -0.03 -10.23 -14.89
CA CYS A 214 0.17 -10.30 -13.45
C CYS A 214 0.79 -11.64 -13.03
N TRP A 215 2.05 -11.62 -12.58
CA TRP A 215 2.73 -12.80 -12.04
C TRP A 215 1.98 -13.44 -10.86
N GLY A 216 1.42 -12.64 -9.95
CA GLY A 216 0.62 -13.14 -8.83
C GLY A 216 -0.56 -14.03 -9.27
N ASP A 217 -1.31 -13.61 -10.28
CA ASP A 217 -2.46 -14.35 -10.81
C ASP A 217 -2.06 -15.65 -11.49
N GLN A 218 -1.00 -15.59 -12.32
CA GLN A 218 -0.42 -16.78 -12.95
C GLN A 218 0.02 -17.78 -11.89
N ARG A 219 0.65 -17.30 -10.82
CA ARG A 219 1.12 -18.15 -9.72
C ARG A 219 -0.03 -18.78 -8.95
N ILE A 220 -1.12 -18.04 -8.71
CA ILE A 220 -2.34 -18.58 -8.10
C ILE A 220 -2.95 -19.67 -8.98
N GLN A 221 -3.06 -19.45 -10.30
CA GLN A 221 -3.57 -20.46 -11.23
C GLN A 221 -2.72 -21.75 -11.23
N GLN A 222 -1.39 -21.62 -11.24
CA GLN A 222 -0.48 -22.76 -11.13
C GLN A 222 -0.71 -23.53 -9.83
N ILE A 223 -0.81 -22.85 -8.69
CA ILE A 223 -1.03 -23.50 -7.38
C ILE A 223 -2.42 -24.13 -7.31
N ALA A 224 -3.45 -23.54 -7.93
CA ALA A 224 -4.80 -24.08 -7.98
C ALA A 224 -4.86 -25.43 -8.72
N ALA A 225 -4.03 -25.60 -9.74
CA ALA A 225 -3.90 -26.83 -10.53
C ALA A 225 -3.13 -27.96 -9.81
N LEU A 226 -2.41 -27.65 -8.71
CA LEU A 226 -1.68 -28.67 -7.96
C LEU A 226 -2.63 -29.59 -7.17
N PRO A 227 -2.37 -30.91 -7.15
CA PRO A 227 -3.04 -31.83 -6.22
C PRO A 227 -2.85 -31.38 -4.76
N SER A 228 -3.84 -31.64 -3.91
CA SER A 228 -3.74 -31.36 -2.48
C SER A 228 -2.56 -32.11 -1.86
N GLY A 229 -1.74 -31.43 -1.07
CA GLY A 229 -0.56 -32.02 -0.42
C GLY A 229 0.72 -31.99 -1.26
N SER A 230 0.66 -31.48 -2.51
CA SER A 230 1.84 -31.35 -3.37
C SER A 230 2.91 -30.43 -2.78
N SER A 231 4.16 -30.63 -3.18
CA SER A 231 5.20 -29.62 -3.03
C SER A 231 4.96 -28.44 -3.98
N GLY A 232 5.68 -27.34 -3.78
CA GLY A 232 5.60 -26.18 -4.69
C GLY A 232 4.38 -25.27 -4.49
N THR A 233 3.61 -25.43 -3.41
CA THR A 233 2.47 -24.55 -3.06
C THR A 233 2.87 -23.20 -2.48
N GLY A 234 4.18 -22.99 -2.24
CA GLY A 234 4.75 -21.78 -1.64
C GLY A 234 4.72 -21.76 -0.11
N SER A 235 5.54 -20.87 0.45
CA SER A 235 5.54 -20.51 1.88
C SER A 235 4.67 -19.29 2.15
N ARG A 236 4.52 -18.88 3.41
CA ARG A 236 3.87 -17.60 3.77
C ARG A 236 4.51 -16.41 3.04
N ALA A 237 5.83 -16.37 2.95
CA ALA A 237 6.56 -15.33 2.21
C ALA A 237 6.27 -15.37 0.70
N THR A 238 6.12 -16.57 0.12
CA THR A 238 5.68 -16.71 -1.28
C THR A 238 4.31 -16.09 -1.49
N TRP A 239 3.36 -16.33 -0.57
CA TRP A 239 2.01 -15.79 -0.67
C TRP A 239 1.91 -14.29 -0.40
N VAL A 240 2.79 -13.72 0.44
CA VAL A 240 2.98 -12.27 0.55
C VAL A 240 3.45 -11.70 -0.79
N SER A 241 4.43 -12.34 -1.44
CA SER A 241 4.94 -11.89 -2.75
C SER A 241 3.85 -11.95 -3.82
N ILE A 242 3.06 -13.02 -3.85
CA ILE A 242 1.90 -13.18 -4.76
C ILE A 242 0.90 -12.04 -4.55
N GLY A 243 0.50 -11.78 -3.31
CA GLY A 243 -0.45 -10.73 -2.96
C GLY A 243 0.05 -9.33 -3.32
N ALA A 244 1.33 -9.05 -3.07
CA ALA A 244 1.95 -7.77 -3.43
C ALA A 244 2.01 -7.56 -4.94
N SER A 245 2.46 -8.58 -5.69
CA SER A 245 2.48 -8.53 -7.17
C SER A 245 1.08 -8.30 -7.73
N ARG A 246 0.07 -9.01 -7.23
CA ARG A 246 -1.33 -8.81 -7.62
C ARG A 246 -1.78 -7.38 -7.33
N HIS A 247 -1.57 -6.91 -6.10
CA HIS A 247 -1.99 -5.58 -5.69
C HIS A 247 -1.39 -4.48 -6.57
N LEU A 248 -0.06 -4.50 -6.75
CA LEU A 248 0.64 -3.53 -7.59
C LEU A 248 0.16 -3.57 -9.04
N SER A 249 0.00 -4.78 -9.61
CA SER A 249 -0.48 -4.94 -11.00
C SER A 249 -1.90 -4.40 -11.17
N LEU A 250 -2.79 -4.67 -10.21
CA LEU A 250 -4.16 -4.17 -10.25
C LEU A 250 -4.19 -2.64 -10.12
N VAL A 251 -3.50 -2.06 -9.12
CA VAL A 251 -3.47 -0.61 -8.92
C VAL A 251 -2.95 0.07 -10.18
N ALA A 252 -1.79 -0.36 -10.70
CA ALA A 252 -1.22 0.21 -11.91
C ALA A 252 -2.17 0.10 -13.13
N ASN A 253 -3.01 -0.93 -13.19
CA ASN A 253 -3.98 -1.11 -14.26
C ASN A 253 -5.30 -0.34 -14.07
N ARG A 254 -5.60 0.13 -12.84
CA ARG A 254 -6.87 0.82 -12.50
C ARG A 254 -6.73 2.32 -12.29
N LEU A 255 -5.51 2.85 -12.21
CA LEU A 255 -5.30 4.29 -12.19
C LEU A 255 -5.80 4.92 -13.51
N PRO A 256 -6.49 6.08 -13.44
CA PRO A 256 -7.09 6.76 -14.58
C PRO A 256 -6.06 7.39 -15.53
#